data_AF-A0A496MUD1-F1
#
_entry.id   AF-A0A496MUD1-F1
#
_cell.length_a   1.000
_cell.length_b   1.000
_cell.length_c   1.000
_cell.angle_alpha   90.00
_cell.angle_beta   90.00
_cell.angle_gamma   90.00
#
_symmetry.space_group_name_H-M   'P 1'
#
loop_
_entity.id
_entity.type
_entity.pdbx_description
1 polymer ?
#
loop_
_entity_poly.entity_id
_entity_poly.type
_entity_poly.pdbx_seq_one_letter_code
_entity_poly.pdbx_strand_id
1 'polypeptide(L)' 'SDAKETTDMLIADALAGRLTPRTATGDITEYLEAQGIPYTTWDGWHKLDAHERSLGSAEGRERKKVVEWDEMVAHSRS' A
#
# COMPACT_ATOMS: atom_id res chain seq x y z
N SER A 1 21.40 -8.18 3.57
CA SER A 1 20.50 -8.20 2.40
C SER A 1 20.61 -6.85 1.71
N ASP A 2 20.44 -6.84 0.40
CA ASP A 2 20.55 -5.63 -0.44
C ASP A 2 19.67 -4.45 0.07
N ALA A 3 18.44 -4.75 0.48
CA ALA A 3 17.53 -3.75 1.04
C ALA A 3 18.02 -3.11 2.36
N LYS A 4 18.70 -3.89 3.21
CA LYS A 4 19.24 -3.37 4.48
C LYS A 4 20.39 -2.39 4.22
N GLU A 5 21.31 -2.77 3.34
CA GLU A 5 22.46 -1.93 2.99
C GLU A 5 22.00 -0.59 2.39
N THR A 6 21.01 -0.62 1.50
CA THR A 6 20.38 0.59 0.95
C THR A 6 19.80 1.49 2.06
N THR A 7 19.12 0.88 3.04
CA THR A 7 18.53 1.64 4.17
C THR A 7 19.63 2.28 5.03
N ASP A 8 20.70 1.54 5.33
CA ASP A 8 21.82 2.03 6.12
C ASP A 8 22.52 3.21 5.42
N MET A 9 22.69 3.15 4.09
CA MET A 9 23.22 4.27 3.29
C MET A 9 22.30 5.49 3.32
N LEU A 10 20.99 5.31 3.13
CA LEU A 10 20.03 6.41 3.13
C LEU A 10 20.01 7.13 4.49
N ILE A 11 20.09 6.39 5.58
CA ILE A 11 20.17 6.96 6.94
C ILE A 11 21.48 7.74 7.11
N ALA A 12 22.61 7.19 6.65
CA ALA A 12 23.89 7.88 6.72
C ALA A 12 23.86 9.23 5.98
N ASP A 13 23.23 9.29 4.81
CA ASP A 13 23.05 10.53 4.05
C ASP A 13 22.15 11.54 4.77
N ALA A 14 21.07 11.07 5.40
CA ALA A 14 20.20 11.92 6.21
C ALA A 14 20.96 12.55 7.38
N LEU A 15 21.73 11.75 8.12
CA LEU A 15 22.53 12.22 9.26
C LEU A 15 23.67 13.15 8.83
N ALA A 16 24.23 12.93 7.65
CA ALA A 16 25.26 13.80 7.07
C ALA A 16 24.70 15.09 6.44
N GLY A 17 23.38 15.31 6.47
CA GLY A 17 22.73 16.49 5.88
C GLY A 17 22.82 16.54 4.35
N ARG A 18 22.99 15.38 3.69
CA ARG A 18 23.12 15.27 2.23
C ARG A 18 21.78 15.18 1.50
N LEU A 19 20.67 15.00 2.23
CA LEU A 19 19.34 14.94 1.66
C LEU A 19 18.74 16.33 1.46
N THR A 20 18.08 16.53 0.32
CA THR A 20 17.30 17.74 0.05
C THR A 20 16.08 17.81 0.98
N PRO A 21 15.88 18.92 1.72
CA PRO A 21 14.71 19.09 2.57
C PRO A 21 13.39 19.02 1.77
N ARG A 22 12.35 18.46 2.38
CA ARG A 22 11.01 18.44 1.80
C ARG A 22 10.47 19.87 1.65
N THR A 23 10.02 20.21 0.44
CA THR A 23 9.37 21.50 0.14
C THR A 23 7.85 21.40 0.04
N ALA A 24 7.30 20.20 -0.17
CA ALA A 24 5.86 19.98 -0.23
C ALA A 24 5.22 20.01 1.17
N THR A 25 4.09 20.72 1.31
CA THR A 25 3.42 20.95 2.60
C THR A 25 2.10 20.19 2.79
N GLY A 26 1.56 19.56 1.73
CA GLY A 26 0.29 18.82 1.78
C GLY A 26 0.44 17.31 2.04
N ASP A 27 -0.67 16.63 2.32
CA ASP A 27 -0.70 15.17 2.39
C ASP A 27 -0.71 14.58 0.97
N ILE A 28 0.04 13.49 0.77
CA ILE A 28 0.04 12.79 -0.52
C ILE A 28 -1.34 12.18 -0.82
N THR A 29 -2.09 11.79 0.21
CA THR A 29 -3.44 11.24 0.07
C THR A 29 -4.41 12.28 -0.50
N GLU A 30 -4.40 13.51 0.01
CA GLU A 30 -5.18 14.64 -0.52
C GLU A 30 -4.87 14.89 -2.01
N TYR A 31 -3.59 14.82 -2.38
CA TYR A 31 -3.19 14.94 -3.79
C TYR A 31 -3.76 13.80 -4.65
N LEU A 32 -3.66 12.55 -4.20
CA LEU A 32 -4.18 11.40 -4.94
C LEU A 32 -5.71 11.48 -5.10
N GLU A 33 -6.43 11.93 -4.06
CA GLU A 33 -7.87 12.15 -4.11
C GLU A 33 -8.25 13.25 -5.11
N ALA A 34 -7.55 14.38 -5.08
CA ALA A 34 -7.78 15.48 -6.03
C ALA A 34 -7.52 15.07 -7.49
N GLN A 35 -6.59 14.13 -7.72
CA GLN A 35 -6.32 13.55 -9.04
C GLN A 35 -7.28 12.39 -9.41
N GLY A 36 -8.20 11.99 -8.53
CA GLY A 36 -9.09 10.85 -8.75
C GLY A 36 -8.36 9.51 -8.84
N ILE A 37 -7.16 9.40 -8.25
CA ILE A 37 -6.35 8.18 -8.28
C ILE A 37 -6.79 7.28 -7.11
N PRO A 38 -7.36 6.10 -7.39
CA PRO A 38 -7.69 5.16 -6.32
C PRO A 38 -6.41 4.58 -5.72
N TYR A 39 -6.31 4.65 -4.40
CA TYR A 39 -5.29 3.96 -3.62
C TYR A 39 -5.94 3.07 -2.56
N THR A 40 -5.15 2.11 -2.06
CA THR A 40 -5.54 1.26 -0.93
C THR A 40 -4.72 1.64 0.30
N THR A 41 -5.28 1.38 1.47
CA THR A 41 -4.62 1.54 2.77
C THR A 41 -4.33 0.17 3.36
N TRP A 42 -3.64 0.15 4.51
CA TRP A 42 -3.44 -1.09 5.24
C TRP A 42 -4.77 -1.75 5.65
N ASP A 43 -5.72 -0.96 6.14
CA ASP A 43 -7.06 -1.44 6.48
C ASP A 43 -7.82 -1.91 5.23
N GLY A 44 -7.67 -1.20 4.10
CA GLY A 44 -8.25 -1.61 2.83
C GLY A 44 -7.72 -2.96 2.35
N TRP A 45 -6.40 -3.17 2.43
CA TRP A 45 -5.79 -4.45 2.13
C TRP A 45 -6.32 -5.58 3.03
N HIS A 46 -6.50 -5.32 4.32
CA HIS A 46 -7.06 -6.32 5.24
C HIS A 46 -8.50 -6.72 4.90
N LYS A 47 -9.32 -5.77 4.43
CA LYS A 47 -10.70 -6.06 3.96
C LYS A 47 -10.71 -6.94 2.73
N LEU A 48 -9.82 -6.65 1.77
CA LEU A 48 -9.62 -7.51 0.60
C LEU A 48 -9.13 -8.91 1.00
N ASP A 49 -8.15 -9.02 1.90
CA ASP A 49 -7.65 -10.32 2.38
C ASP A 49 -8.75 -11.13 3.06
N ALA A 50 -9.56 -10.50 3.92
CA ALA A 50 -10.68 -11.15 4.58
C ALA A 50 -11.73 -11.67 3.58
N HIS A 51 -12.04 -10.88 2.54
CA HIS A 51 -12.94 -11.29 1.47
C HIS A 51 -12.39 -12.51 0.70
N GLU A 52 -11.12 -12.46 0.29
CA GLU A 52 -10.47 -13.57 -0.42
C GLU A 52 -10.40 -14.87 0.41
N ARG A 53 -10.17 -14.76 1.73
CA ARG A 53 -10.20 -15.89 2.65
C ARG A 53 -11.61 -16.47 2.78
N SER A 54 -12.64 -15.61 2.86
CA SER A 54 -14.03 -16.05 2.88
C SER A 54 -14.40 -16.84 1.62
N LEU A 55 -14.00 -16.35 0.44
CA LEU A 55 -14.19 -17.06 -0.83
C LEU A 55 -13.43 -18.40 -0.86
N GLY A 56 -12.19 -18.43 -0.35
CA GLY A 56 -11.40 -19.64 -0.27
C GLY A 56 -12.01 -20.70 0.65
N SER A 57 -12.51 -20.28 1.82
CA SER A 57 -13.10 -21.19 2.80
C SER A 57 -14.33 -21.94 2.26
N ALA A 58 -15.12 -21.31 1.38
CA ALA A 58 -16.25 -21.96 0.73
C ALA A 58 -15.84 -23.11 -0.21
N GLU A 59 -14.59 -23.09 -0.69
CA GLU A 59 -13.99 -24.09 -1.58
C GLU A 59 -12.99 -25.02 -0.86
N GLY A 60 -12.85 -24.90 0.47
CA GLY A 60 -11.85 -25.66 1.24
C GLY A 60 -10.39 -25.22 1.00
N ARG A 61 -10.19 -23.96 0.58
CA ARG A 61 -8.88 -23.36 0.28
C ARG A 61 -8.54 -22.28 1.31
N GLU A 62 -7.26 -21.98 1.52
CA GLU A 62 -6.84 -20.89 2.42
C GLU A 62 -7.37 -19.52 1.94
N ARG A 63 -7.29 -19.28 0.63
CA ARG A 63 -7.80 -18.08 -0.03
C ARG A 63 -8.15 -18.35 -1.48
N LYS A 64 -9.05 -17.54 -2.03
CA LYS A 64 -9.30 -17.39 -3.47
C LYS A 64 -9.10 -15.93 -3.83
N LYS A 65 -8.10 -15.66 -4.67
CA LYS A 65 -7.73 -14.28 -5.02
C LYS A 65 -8.79 -13.63 -5.89
N VAL A 66 -9.10 -12.37 -5.60
CA VAL A 66 -9.80 -11.49 -6.53
C VAL A 66 -8.78 -11.04 -7.57
N VAL A 67 -9.09 -11.23 -8.85
CA VAL A 67 -8.17 -10.93 -9.96
C VAL A 67 -8.58 -9.69 -10.75
N GLU A 68 -9.86 -9.32 -10.68
CA GLU A 68 -10.38 -8.15 -11.36
C GLU A 68 -10.08 -6.88 -10.57
N TRP A 69 -9.45 -5.91 -11.23
CA TRP A 69 -8.95 -4.69 -10.61
C TRP A 69 -10.05 -3.89 -9.90
N ASP A 70 -11.20 -3.73 -10.57
CA ASP A 70 -12.32 -2.95 -10.02
C ASP A 70 -12.91 -3.61 -8.77
N GLU A 71 -12.94 -4.95 -8.72
CA GLU A 71 -13.39 -5.71 -7.55
C GLU A 71 -12.38 -5.60 -6.40
N MET A 72 -11.07 -5.68 -6.69
CA MET A 72 -10.02 -5.49 -5.68
C MET A 72 -10.13 -4.11 -5.02
N VAL A 73 -10.34 -3.07 -5.82
CA VAL A 73 -10.50 -1.69 -5.32
C VAL A 73 -11.80 -1.54 -4.54
N ALA A 74 -12.91 -2.11 -5.00
CA ALA A 74 -14.19 -2.07 -4.30
C ALA A 74 -14.10 -2.70 -2.90
N HIS A 75 -13.54 -3.90 -2.79
CA HIS A 75 -13.35 -4.57 -1.49
C HIS A 75 -12.32 -3.89 -0.60
N SER A 76 -11.34 -3.20 -1.18
CA SER A 76 -10.37 -2.41 -0.41
C SER A 76 -10.95 -1.12 0.18
N ARG A 77 -12.12 -0.67 -0.30
CA ARG A 77 -12.71 0.63 0.09
C ARG A 77 -14.04 0.50 0.86
N SER A 78 -14.63 -0.70 0.92
CA SER A 78 -15.90 -1.01 1.60
C SER A 78 -15.82 -0.90 3.12
#